data_AF-A0A9P7B652-F1
#
_entry.id   AF-A0A9P7B652-F1
#
_cell.length_a   1.000
_cell.length_b   1.000
_cell.length_c   1.000
_cell.angle_alpha   90.00
_cell.angle_beta   90.00
_cell.angle_gamma   90.00
#
_symmetry.space_group_name_H-M   'P 1'
#
loop_
_entity.id
_entity.type
_entity.pdbx_description
1 polymer ?
#
loop_
_entity_poly.entity_id
_entity_poly.type
_entity_poly.pdbx_seq_one_letter_code
_entity_poly.pdbx_strand_id
1 'polypeptide(L)' 'MVRYLKCMKQNKQQSTDCRHLSKEYLACRMDKGLMERTEWDALGFQEQEKGAAAAGTQPTAQAKHPQPPSA' A
#
# COMPACT_ATOMS: atom_id res chain seq x y z
N MET A 1 0.15 12.44 5.17
CA MET A 1 -0.81 11.75 4.27
C MET A 1 -0.49 11.93 2.77
N VAL A 2 -0.44 13.16 2.22
CA VAL A 2 -0.25 13.39 0.76
C VAL A 2 1.13 12.94 0.23
N ARG A 3 2.15 12.90 1.09
CA ARG A 3 3.53 12.52 0.71
C ARG A 3 3.60 11.11 0.10
N TYR A 4 2.93 10.14 0.70
CA TYR A 4 2.84 8.77 0.18
C TYR A 4 2.22 8.73 -1.22
N LEU A 5 1.06 9.39 -1.39
CA LEU A 5 0.37 9.44 -2.69
C LEU A 5 1.20 10.12 -3.78
N LYS A 6 1.96 11.18 -3.42
CA LYS A 6 2.88 11.84 -4.35
C LYS A 6 4.03 10.90 -4.74
N CYS A 7 4.64 10.24 -3.76
CA CYS A 7 5.71 9.27 -4.00
C CYS A 7 5.23 8.14 -4.93
N MET A 8 4.02 7.61 -4.70
CA MET A 8 3.43 6.58 -5.55
C MET A 8 3.27 7.05 -7.00
N LYS A 9 2.77 8.28 -7.21
CA LYS A 9 2.65 8.85 -8.55
C LYS A 9 4.00 9.03 -9.24
N GLN A 10 5.02 9.44 -8.50
CA GLN A 10 6.37 9.65 -9.05
C GLN A 10 7.06 8.32 -9.40
N ASN A 11 6.90 7.31 -8.55
CA ASN A 11 7.53 6.00 -8.72
C ASN A 11 6.66 5.01 -9.49
N LYS A 12 5.75 5.49 -10.36
CA LYS A 12 4.88 4.62 -11.19
C LYS A 12 4.17 3.52 -10.38
N GLN A 13 3.61 3.89 -9.23
CA GLN A 13 2.85 3.01 -8.34
C GLN A 13 3.70 1.93 -7.63
N GLN A 14 5.04 2.10 -7.61
CA GLN A 14 5.95 1.24 -6.84
C GLN A 14 5.91 1.60 -5.34
N SER A 15 5.25 0.76 -4.54
CA SER A 15 5.13 0.95 -3.09
C SER A 15 6.44 0.70 -2.33
N THR A 16 7.41 0.00 -2.91
CA THR A 16 8.69 -0.33 -2.28
C THR A 16 9.54 0.93 -2.04
N ASP A 17 9.63 1.82 -3.02
CA ASP A 17 10.35 3.09 -2.90
C ASP A 17 9.68 4.03 -1.86
N CYS A 18 8.38 3.87 -1.67
CA CYS A 18 7.58 4.68 -0.76
C CYS A 18 7.35 4.02 0.61
N ARG A 19 8.00 2.89 0.91
CA ARG A 19 7.75 2.06 2.12
C ARG A 19 7.73 2.87 3.41
N HIS A 20 8.69 3.77 3.58
CA HIS A 20 8.80 4.65 4.75
C HIS A 20 7.57 5.58 4.89
N LEU A 21 7.08 6.13 3.78
CA LEU A 21 5.87 6.96 3.74
C LEU A 21 4.59 6.14 3.92
N SER A 22 4.60 4.87 3.51
CA SER A 22 3.48 3.95 3.69
C SER A 22 3.17 3.75 5.17
N LYS A 23 4.20 3.58 6.01
CA LYS A 23 4.05 3.41 7.47
C LYS A 23 3.37 4.63 8.10
N GLU A 24 3.85 5.84 7.80
CA GLU A 24 3.23 7.08 8.28
C GLU A 24 1.79 7.27 7.78
N TYR A 25 1.53 6.88 6.52
CA TYR A 25 0.20 6.98 5.92
C TYR A 25 -0.81 6.06 6.63
N LEU A 26 -0.43 4.80 6.86
CA LEU A 26 -1.27 3.82 7.56
C LEU A 26 -1.50 4.21 9.01
N ALA A 27 -0.47 4.71 9.70
CA ALA A 27 -0.56 5.17 11.09
C ALA A 27 -1.60 6.28 11.22
N CYS A 28 -1.55 7.26 10.32
CA CYS A 28 -2.52 8.34 10.27
C CYS A 28 -3.94 7.83 10.01
N ARG A 29 -4.12 6.82 9.15
CA ARG A 29 -5.45 6.24 8.91
C ARG A 29 -6.00 5.52 10.13
N MET A 30 -5.16 4.79 10.87
CA MET A 30 -5.56 4.15 12.12
C MET A 30 -5.91 5.17 13.21
N ASP A 31 -5.13 6.24 13.34
CA ASP A 31 -5.40 7.35 14.27
C ASP A 31 -6.74 8.03 13.99
N LYS A 32 -7.07 8.21 12.70
CA LYS A 32 -8.33 8.80 12.26
C LYS A 32 -9.51 7.83 12.21
N GLY A 33 -9.34 6.57 12.60
CA GLY A 33 -10.39 5.55 12.50
C GLY A 33 -10.82 5.21 11.06
N LEU A 34 -9.99 5.54 10.07
CA LEU A 34 -10.19 5.24 8.65
C LEU A 34 -9.67 3.85 8.26
N MET A 35 -9.09 3.13 9.22
CA MET A 35 -8.54 1.79 9.11
C MET A 35 -8.53 1.15 10.49
N GLU A 36 -8.77 -0.17 10.53
CA GLU A 36 -8.61 -0.95 11.75
C GLU A 36 -7.16 -0.91 12.23
N ARG A 37 -6.96 -0.88 13.55
CA ARG A 37 -5.62 -0.86 14.14
C ARG A 37 -5.03 -2.25 14.01
N THR A 38 -4.00 -2.38 13.17
CA THR A 38 -3.33 -3.66 12.90
C THR A 38 -1.85 -3.52 13.23
N GLU A 39 -1.24 -4.60 13.72
CA GLU A 39 0.19 -4.67 14.01
C GLU A 39 1.02 -4.44 12.74
N TRP A 40 2.14 -3.71 12.89
CA TRP A 40 3.05 -3.40 11.79
C TRP A 40 3.62 -4.65 11.12
N ASP A 41 3.85 -5.70 11.91
CA ASP A 41 4.34 -7.00 11.45
C ASP A 41 3.39 -7.65 10.42
N ALA A 42 2.09 -7.66 10.73
CA ALA A 42 1.04 -8.20 9.87
C ALA A 42 0.83 -7.37 8.60
N LEU A 43 1.17 -6.08 8.63
CA LEU A 43 1.22 -5.20 7.47
C LEU A 43 2.54 -5.31 6.68
N GLY A 44 3.39 -6.27 7.07
CA GLY A 44 4.67 -6.54 6.45
C GLY A 44 5.72 -5.48 6.73
N PHE A 45 5.57 -4.62 7.75
CA PHE A 45 6.60 -3.69 8.21
C PHE A 45 7.44 -4.34 9.32
N GLN A 46 8.00 -5.51 9.02
CA GLN A 46 8.99 -6.11 9.90
C GLN A 46 10.29 -5.31 9.82
N GLU A 47 10.82 -4.95 10.98
CA GLU A 47 12.13 -4.31 11.13
C GLU A 47 13.21 -5.39 11.03
N GLN A 48 13.31 -6.05 9.87
CA GLN A 48 14.39 -7.00 9.61
C GLN A 48 15.52 -6.27 8.89
N GLU A 49 16.63 -6.12 9.60
CA GLU A 49 17.92 -5.77 9.02
C GLU A 49 18.21 -6.72 7.85
N LYS A 50 18.29 -6.15 6.64
CA LYS A 50 18.59 -6.83 5.36
C LYS A 50 17.68 -8.00 4.97
N GLY A 51 16.86 -7.75 3.95
CA GLY A 51 16.39 -8.84 3.08
C GLY A 51 15.12 -8.48 2.34
N ALA A 52 15.17 -8.50 1.02
CA ALA A 52 14.03 -8.30 0.15
C ALA A 52 12.92 -9.36 0.37
N ALA A 53 11.72 -9.00 -0.12
CA ALA A 53 10.55 -9.85 -0.36
C ALA A 53 9.52 -9.98 0.77
N ALA A 54 8.48 -9.14 0.70
CA ALA A 54 7.11 -9.61 0.52
C ALA A 54 6.24 -8.41 0.11
N ALA A 55 6.27 -8.09 -1.18
CA ALA A 55 5.15 -7.44 -1.82
C ALA A 55 3.94 -8.35 -1.61
N GLY A 56 2.84 -7.81 -1.10
CA GLY A 56 1.60 -8.54 -1.00
C GLY A 56 1.28 -9.17 -2.34
N THR A 57 1.20 -10.50 -2.36
CA THR A 57 0.44 -11.21 -3.38
C THR A 57 -0.99 -10.68 -3.26
N GLN A 58 -1.30 -9.66 -4.07
CA GLN A 58 -2.66 -9.54 -4.56
C GLN A 58 -2.84 -10.77 -5.45
N PRO A 59 -3.73 -11.72 -5.14
CA PRO A 59 -4.38 -12.41 -6.23
C PRO A 59 -5.19 -11.31 -6.92
N THR A 60 -4.62 -10.71 -7.97
CA THR A 60 -5.45 -10.24 -9.07
C THR A 60 -6.07 -11.50 -9.69
N ALA A 61 -7.00 -12.11 -8.96
CA ALA A 61 -8.10 -12.83 -9.55
C ALA A 61 -8.77 -11.77 -10.42
N GLN A 62 -8.47 -11.92 -11.70
CA GLN A 62 -9.01 -11.20 -12.82
C GLN A 62 -10.54 -11.28 -12.78
N ALA A 63 -11.17 -10.49 -11.92
CA ALA A 63 -12.54 -10.05 -12.12
C ALA A 63 -12.46 -9.00 -13.22
N LYS A 64 -12.38 -9.51 -14.45
CA LYS A 64 -12.72 -8.84 -15.70
C LYS A 64 -13.86 -7.88 -15.37
N HIS A 65 -13.55 -6.59 -15.24
CA HIS A 65 -14.53 -5.52 -15.27
C HIS A 65 -14.71 -5.26 -16.76
N PRO A 66 -15.68 -5.88 -17.47
CA PRO A 66 -15.98 -5.40 -18.79
C PRO A 66 -16.52 -3.98 -18.58
N GLN A 67 -15.77 -2.99 -19.05
CA GLN A 67 -16.42 -1.80 -19.56
C GLN A 67 -16.88 -2.15 -20.97
N PRO A 68 -18.20 -2.18 -21.23
CA PRO A 68 -18.72 -1.88 -22.54
C PRO A 68 -19.47 -0.53 -22.53
N PRO A 69 -19.67 0.04 -23.73
CA PRO A 69 -19.36 1.44 -24.02
C PRO A 69 -20.57 2.35 -23.94
N SER A 70 -20.31 3.66 -23.94
CA SER A 70 -21.30 4.71 -24.17
C SER A 70 -22.20 4.38 -25.37
N ALA A 71 -23.51 4.50 -25.15
CA ALA A 71 -24.53 4.67 -26.17
C ALA A 71 -25.29 5.97 -25.86
#